data_AF-A0A9E1ZEC5-F1
#
_entry.id   AF-A0A9E1ZEC5-F1
#
_cell.length_a   1.000
_cell.length_b   1.000
_cell.length_c   1.000
_cell.angle_alpha   90.00
_cell.angle_beta   90.00
_cell.angle_gamma   90.00
#
_symmetry.space_group_name_H-M   'P 1'
#
loop_
_entity.id
_entity.type
_entity.pdbx_description
1 polymer ?
#
loop_
_entity_poly.entity_id
_entity_poly.type
_entity_poly.pdbx_seq_one_letter_code
_entity_poly.pdbx_strand_id
1 'polypeptide(L)'
;MTTDEHDTQKNLLPALARLVRGTSILFWGLPIAMVVSVMATLSNWTDAAWPMGMLLPPVAFAMLWIGLWLLGSFQPQERVWQAALGQAKLMGLFSLGLSPFLHWHHRAPDELYFANAVWLLALVFVFYLMSLNKMLARLAAMLPDETLRVESQLFSRMNRVLLAMTPIGFGVMYLFSFMDELPEILIHGVSMAAQFRPWLFMAFVLIPVSMTMSLLWKTKESILASVFTPRQ
;
A
#
# COMPACT_ATOMS: atom_id res chain seq x y z
N MET A 1 -4.32 -40.17 17.77
CA MET A 1 -4.85 -39.18 16.79
C MET A 1 -5.20 -37.84 17.43
N THR A 2 -5.30 -37.74 18.77
CA THR A 2 -5.72 -36.53 19.50
C THR A 2 -4.59 -35.56 19.90
N THR A 3 -3.33 -36.00 19.92
CA THR A 3 -2.17 -35.16 20.25
C THR A 3 -1.76 -34.22 19.11
N ASP A 4 -1.93 -34.64 17.86
CA ASP A 4 -1.52 -33.89 16.66
C ASP A 4 -2.49 -32.72 16.36
N GLU A 5 -3.79 -32.90 16.61
CA GLU A 5 -4.79 -31.82 16.51
C GLU A 5 -4.58 -30.73 17.56
N HIS A 6 -4.25 -31.12 18.80
CA HIS A 6 -4.08 -30.19 19.92
C HIS A 6 -2.84 -29.29 19.75
N ASP A 7 -1.74 -29.84 19.22
CA ASP A 7 -0.52 -29.08 18.89
C ASP A 7 -0.68 -28.19 17.65
N THR A 8 -1.45 -28.65 16.66
CA THR A 8 -1.80 -27.84 15.48
C THR A 8 -2.64 -26.62 15.88
N GLN A 9 -3.65 -26.80 16.73
CA GLN A 9 -4.50 -25.72 17.23
C GLN A 9 -3.73 -24.73 18.13
N LYS A 10 -2.79 -25.22 18.95
CA LYS A 10 -1.94 -24.39 19.82
C LYS A 10 -0.99 -23.48 19.05
N ASN A 11 -0.56 -23.88 17.85
CA ASN A 11 0.29 -23.07 16.96
C ASN A 11 -0.51 -22.12 16.04
N LEU A 12 -1.77 -22.45 15.74
CA LEU A 12 -2.66 -21.63 14.91
C LEU A 12 -3.10 -20.34 15.59
N LEU A 13 -3.49 -20.39 16.87
CA LEU A 13 -4.01 -19.21 17.58
C LEU A 13 -3.00 -18.04 17.67
N PRO A 14 -1.70 -18.24 18.02
CA PRO A 14 -0.72 -17.17 18.01
C PRO A 14 -0.40 -16.63 16.61
N ALA A 15 -0.50 -17.46 15.57
CA ALA A 15 -0.30 -17.04 14.18
C ALA A 15 -1.47 -16.16 13.69
N LEU A 16 -2.71 -16.54 14.01
CA LEU A 16 -3.91 -15.75 13.72
C LEU A 16 -3.93 -14.44 14.51
N ALA A 17 -3.52 -14.44 15.78
CA ALA A 17 -3.39 -13.21 16.56
C ALA A 17 -2.39 -12.23 15.95
N ARG A 18 -1.24 -12.72 15.46
CA ARG A 18 -0.27 -11.91 14.71
C ARG A 18 -0.85 -11.41 13.38
N LEU A 19 -1.66 -12.22 12.70
CA LEU A 19 -2.35 -11.85 11.47
C LEU A 19 -3.34 -10.69 11.68
N VAL A 20 -4.15 -10.75 12.73
CA VAL A 20 -5.08 -9.67 13.13
C VAL A 20 -4.31 -8.40 13.49
N ARG A 21 -3.21 -8.51 14.25
CA ARG A 21 -2.38 -7.35 14.60
C ARG A 21 -1.75 -6.72 13.35
N GLY A 22 -1.18 -7.55 12.45
CA GLY A 22 -0.59 -7.09 11.20
C GLY A 22 -1.60 -6.37 10.31
N THR A 23 -2.78 -6.96 10.10
CA THR A 23 -3.86 -6.35 9.30
C THR A 23 -4.38 -5.06 9.94
N SER A 24 -4.50 -4.99 11.26
CA SER A 24 -4.88 -3.76 11.97
C SER A 24 -3.83 -2.65 11.85
N ILE A 25 -2.54 -3.00 11.93
CA ILE A 25 -1.45 -2.04 11.73
C ILE A 25 -1.45 -1.51 10.29
N LEU A 26 -1.68 -2.38 9.30
CA LEU A 26 -1.81 -1.97 7.90
C LEU A 26 -3.01 -1.07 7.66
N PHE A 27 -4.16 -1.38 8.28
CA PHE A 27 -5.38 -0.61 8.18
C PHE A 27 -5.18 0.85 8.61
N TRP A 28 -4.51 1.08 9.74
CA TRP A 28 -4.21 2.43 10.22
C TRP A 28 -2.98 3.04 9.56
N GLY A 29 -1.99 2.22 9.19
CA GLY A 29 -0.74 2.70 8.60
C GLY A 29 -0.94 3.28 7.20
N LEU A 30 -1.88 2.74 6.42
CA LEU A 30 -2.19 3.21 5.06
C LEU A 30 -2.64 4.68 5.02
N PRO A 31 -3.71 5.09 5.73
CA PRO A 31 -4.16 6.47 5.72
C PRO A 31 -3.14 7.40 6.36
N ILE A 32 -2.42 6.96 7.41
CA ILE A 32 -1.36 7.76 8.03
C ILE A 32 -0.23 8.02 7.02
N ALA A 33 0.30 6.99 6.35
CA ALA A 33 1.35 7.16 5.35
C ALA A 33 0.91 8.04 4.18
N MET A 34 -0.36 7.91 3.75
CA MET A 34 -0.94 8.77 2.71
C MET A 34 -1.02 10.23 3.17
N VAL A 35 -1.59 10.51 4.35
CA VAL A 35 -1.71 11.89 4.87
C VAL A 35 -0.33 12.50 5.09
N VAL A 36 0.60 11.77 5.72
CA VAL A 36 1.95 12.26 5.99
C VAL A 36 2.69 12.55 4.68
N SER A 37 2.61 11.67 3.68
CA SER A 37 3.28 11.90 2.38
C SER A 37 2.66 13.07 1.61
N VAL A 38 1.34 13.20 1.58
CA VAL A 38 0.64 14.31 0.92
C VAL A 38 0.96 15.63 1.62
N MET A 39 0.86 15.68 2.95
CA MET A 39 1.21 16.88 3.71
C MET A 39 2.67 17.25 3.53
N ALA A 40 3.61 16.29 3.56
CA ALA A 40 5.03 16.54 3.36
C ALA A 40 5.39 16.94 1.93
N THR A 41 4.50 16.71 0.96
CA THR A 41 4.67 17.14 -0.44
C THR A 41 4.01 18.49 -0.73
N LEU A 42 2.93 18.84 -0.01
CA LEU A 42 2.17 20.08 -0.25
C LEU A 42 2.50 21.21 0.74
N SER A 43 3.15 20.92 1.86
CA SER A 43 3.41 21.87 2.93
C SER A 43 4.80 21.65 3.54
N ASN A 44 5.41 22.75 3.98
CA ASN A 44 6.68 22.79 4.70
C ASN A 44 6.56 22.42 6.20
N TRP A 45 5.47 21.77 6.62
CA TRP A 45 5.26 21.39 8.02
C TRP A 45 6.39 20.52 8.58
N THR A 46 7.07 19.76 7.73
CA THR A 46 8.22 18.93 8.11
C THR A 46 9.41 19.75 8.60
N ASP A 47 9.55 21.00 8.13
CA ASP A 47 10.57 21.93 8.62
C ASP A 47 10.13 22.62 9.92
N ALA A 48 8.84 22.97 10.03
CA ALA A 48 8.27 23.62 11.21
C ALA A 48 8.30 22.73 12.46
N ALA A 49 8.16 21.41 12.28
CA ALA A 49 8.09 20.44 13.37
C ALA A 49 9.43 19.71 13.61
N TRP A 50 10.57 20.37 13.45
CA TRP A 50 11.89 19.74 13.67
C TRP A 50 12.06 19.22 15.12
N PRO A 51 12.53 17.98 15.35
CA PRO A 51 12.95 16.94 14.39
C PRO A 51 11.83 15.95 13.99
N MET A 52 10.65 16.04 14.59
CA MET A 52 9.51 15.16 14.33
C MET A 52 9.12 15.14 12.84
N GLY A 53 9.21 16.27 12.14
CA GLY A 53 8.90 16.38 10.72
C GLY A 53 9.80 15.51 9.81
N MET A 54 11.05 15.26 10.20
CA MET A 54 11.96 14.35 9.49
C MET A 54 11.66 12.88 9.80
N LEU A 55 11.26 12.58 11.04
CA LEU A 55 11.06 11.21 11.51
C LEU A 55 9.66 10.65 11.18
N LEU A 56 8.65 11.51 11.06
CA LEU A 56 7.27 11.05 10.87
C LEU A 56 7.05 10.28 9.56
N PRO A 57 7.59 10.70 8.39
CA PRO A 57 7.42 9.91 7.18
C PRO A 57 8.04 8.50 7.31
N PRO A 58 9.30 8.33 7.74
CA PRO A 58 9.85 7.00 8.02
C PRO A 58 9.04 6.17 9.01
N VAL A 59 8.54 6.78 10.09
CA VAL A 59 7.70 6.07 11.07
C VAL A 59 6.39 5.58 10.44
N ALA A 60 5.73 6.41 9.62
CA ALA A 60 4.49 6.04 8.95
C ALA A 60 4.69 4.87 7.97
N PHE A 61 5.76 4.90 7.17
CA PHE A 61 6.08 3.79 6.26
C PHE A 61 6.64 2.55 7.00
N ALA A 62 7.32 2.73 8.13
CA ALA A 62 7.80 1.62 8.96
C ALA A 62 6.63 0.86 9.57
N MET A 63 5.56 1.57 9.96
CA MET A 63 4.32 0.97 10.44
C MET A 63 3.72 0.02 9.39
N LEU A 64 3.70 0.42 8.12
CA LEU A 64 3.27 -0.45 7.01
C LEU A 64 4.15 -1.71 6.88
N TRP A 65 5.47 -1.53 6.91
CA TRP A 65 6.42 -2.65 6.82
C TRP A 65 6.29 -3.62 8.01
N ILE A 66 6.15 -3.11 9.23
CA ILE A 66 5.91 -3.92 10.45
C ILE A 66 4.60 -4.69 10.33
N GLY A 67 3.56 -4.06 9.80
CA GLY A 67 2.28 -4.70 9.51
C GLY A 67 2.46 -5.95 8.63
N LEU A 68 3.22 -5.83 7.52
CA LEU A 68 3.56 -6.95 6.65
C LEU A 68 4.48 -7.98 7.30
N TRP A 69 5.42 -7.54 8.14
CA TRP A 69 6.33 -8.42 8.86
C TRP A 69 5.58 -9.41 9.73
N LEU A 70 4.57 -8.94 10.48
CA LEU A 70 3.74 -9.77 11.36
C LEU A 70 2.94 -10.84 10.60
N LEU A 71 2.53 -10.57 9.35
CA LEU A 71 1.84 -11.55 8.51
C LEU A 71 2.75 -12.71 8.07
N GLY A 72 4.08 -12.56 8.19
CA GLY A 72 5.06 -13.55 7.71
C GLY A 72 5.02 -14.90 8.41
N SER A 73 4.58 -14.94 9.68
CA SER A 73 4.46 -16.19 10.42
C SER A 73 3.24 -17.02 10.05
N PHE A 74 2.30 -16.46 9.28
CA PHE A 74 1.10 -17.17 8.86
C PHE A 74 1.42 -18.05 7.64
N GLN A 75 1.10 -19.34 7.74
CA GLN A 75 1.29 -20.36 6.69
C GLN A 75 2.62 -20.25 5.92
N PRO A 76 3.78 -20.54 6.56
CA PRO A 76 5.10 -20.49 5.91
C PRO A 76 5.25 -21.50 4.77
N GLN A 77 4.44 -22.55 4.76
CA GLN A 77 4.49 -23.61 3.74
C GLN A 77 3.83 -23.18 2.41
N GLU A 78 2.91 -22.21 2.43
CA GLU A 78 2.22 -21.78 1.22
C GLU A 78 3.10 -20.84 0.38
N ARG A 79 3.72 -21.40 -0.66
CA ARG A 79 4.63 -20.67 -1.56
C ARG A 79 3.98 -19.44 -2.23
N VAL A 80 2.72 -19.58 -2.67
CA VAL A 80 2.02 -18.50 -3.39
C VAL A 80 1.76 -17.30 -2.47
N TRP A 81 1.41 -17.57 -1.21
CA TRP A 81 1.25 -16.55 -0.18
C TRP A 81 2.57 -15.89 0.17
N GLN A 82 3.61 -16.67 0.44
CA GLN A 82 4.93 -16.13 0.77
C GLN A 82 5.52 -15.29 -0.37
N ALA A 83 5.29 -15.68 -1.64
CA ALA A 83 5.68 -14.88 -2.80
C ALA A 83 4.92 -13.54 -2.86
N ALA A 84 3.59 -13.56 -2.66
CA ALA A 84 2.78 -12.33 -2.65
C ALA A 84 3.15 -11.39 -1.48
N LEU A 85 3.36 -11.97 -0.29
CA LEU A 85 3.80 -11.23 0.89
C LEU A 85 5.23 -10.68 0.71
N GLY A 86 6.13 -11.45 0.11
CA GLY A 86 7.49 -11.03 -0.22
C GLY A 86 7.52 -9.84 -1.18
N GLN A 87 6.67 -9.84 -2.21
CA GLN A 87 6.50 -8.70 -3.13
C GLN A 87 6.00 -7.45 -2.39
N ALA A 88 4.94 -7.60 -1.57
CA ALA A 88 4.40 -6.50 -0.79
C ALA A 88 5.42 -5.94 0.20
N LYS A 89 6.19 -6.84 0.86
CA LYS A 89 7.32 -6.48 1.70
C LYS A 89 8.26 -5.64 0.87
N LEU A 90 8.94 -6.19 -0.14
CA LEU A 90 9.96 -5.50 -0.93
C LEU A 90 9.56 -4.06 -1.33
N MET A 91 8.34 -3.86 -1.84
CA MET A 91 7.81 -2.54 -2.17
C MET A 91 7.64 -1.62 -0.95
N GLY A 92 7.23 -2.16 0.19
CA GLY A 92 7.20 -1.46 1.48
C GLY A 92 8.59 -1.06 1.98
N LEU A 93 9.64 -1.87 1.74
CA LEU A 93 11.01 -1.52 2.12
C LEU A 93 11.52 -0.34 1.27
N PHE A 94 11.27 -0.40 -0.04
CA PHE A 94 11.61 0.71 -0.93
C PHE A 94 10.86 1.98 -0.54
N SER A 95 9.56 1.88 -0.22
CA SER A 95 8.78 3.02 0.25
C SER A 95 9.33 3.60 1.55
N LEU A 96 9.70 2.73 2.50
CA LEU A 96 10.33 3.13 3.76
C LEU A 96 11.69 3.81 3.53
N GLY A 97 12.55 3.25 2.69
CA GLY A 97 13.86 3.82 2.37
C GLY A 97 13.78 5.15 1.62
N LEU A 98 12.73 5.35 0.82
CA LEU A 98 12.52 6.60 0.08
C LEU A 98 11.77 7.66 0.90
N SER A 99 11.04 7.27 1.95
CA SER A 99 10.25 8.19 2.78
C SER A 99 11.01 9.36 3.41
N PRO A 100 12.30 9.27 3.81
CA PRO A 100 13.02 10.41 4.36
C PRO A 100 13.14 11.56 3.36
N PHE A 101 13.23 11.27 2.05
CA PHE A 101 13.38 12.29 0.99
C PHE A 101 12.19 13.25 0.90
N LEU A 102 11.02 12.89 1.45
CA LEU A 102 9.88 13.81 1.58
C LEU A 102 10.24 15.07 2.39
N HIS A 103 11.11 14.95 3.39
CA HIS A 103 11.57 16.10 4.18
C HIS A 103 12.45 17.05 3.36
N TRP A 104 13.38 16.50 2.55
CA TRP A 104 14.32 17.31 1.79
C TRP A 104 13.73 17.95 0.53
N HIS A 105 12.62 17.44 0.02
CA HIS A 105 11.96 17.94 -1.18
C HIS A 105 11.66 19.45 -1.12
N HIS A 106 11.19 19.96 0.02
CA HIS A 106 10.90 21.39 0.19
C HIS A 106 12.14 22.25 0.48
N ARG A 107 13.17 21.63 1.07
CA ARG A 107 14.35 22.34 1.55
C ARG A 107 15.38 22.60 0.46
N ALA A 108 15.39 21.74 -0.56
CA ALA A 108 16.22 21.88 -1.75
C ALA A 108 15.37 21.67 -3.02
N PRO A 109 14.46 22.61 -3.34
CA PRO A 109 13.56 22.48 -4.49
C PRO A 109 14.28 22.53 -5.84
N ASP A 110 15.45 23.19 -5.90
CA ASP A 110 16.26 23.30 -7.12
C ASP A 110 16.98 21.99 -7.48
N GLU A 111 17.08 21.06 -6.52
CA GLU A 111 17.73 19.77 -6.72
C GLU A 111 16.73 18.73 -7.24
N LEU A 112 16.80 18.49 -8.56
CA LEU A 112 15.97 17.50 -9.26
C LEU A 112 16.04 16.11 -8.63
N TYR A 113 17.15 15.78 -7.95
CA TYR A 113 17.31 14.52 -7.23
C TYR A 113 16.18 14.27 -6.20
N PHE A 114 15.84 15.26 -5.37
CA PHE A 114 14.80 15.09 -4.35
C PHE A 114 13.41 15.02 -4.96
N ALA A 115 13.13 15.79 -6.01
CA ALA A 115 11.90 15.67 -6.77
C ALA A 115 11.75 14.26 -7.38
N ASN A 116 12.80 13.74 -8.01
CA ASN A 116 12.82 12.40 -8.59
C ASN A 116 12.63 11.31 -7.52
N ALA A 117 13.20 11.48 -6.33
CA ALA A 117 13.02 10.54 -5.21
C ALA A 117 11.56 10.51 -4.72
N VAL A 118 10.89 11.66 -4.65
CA VAL A 118 9.45 11.73 -4.29
C VAL A 118 8.57 11.10 -5.38
N TRP A 119 8.87 11.35 -6.66
CA TRP A 119 8.17 10.70 -7.76
C TRP A 119 8.36 9.18 -7.77
N LEU A 120 9.59 8.72 -7.53
CA LEU A 120 9.91 7.31 -7.39
C LEU A 120 9.17 6.71 -6.19
N LEU A 121 9.10 7.41 -5.05
CA LEU A 121 8.33 6.99 -3.88
C LEU A 121 6.85 6.81 -4.23
N ALA A 122 6.23 7.76 -4.93
CA ALA A 122 4.84 7.67 -5.35
C ALA A 122 4.60 6.43 -6.25
N LEU A 123 5.48 6.20 -7.21
CA LEU A 123 5.43 5.05 -8.13
C LEU A 123 5.63 3.72 -7.38
N VAL A 124 6.61 3.65 -6.48
CA VAL A 124 6.83 2.47 -5.61
C VAL A 124 5.61 2.23 -4.71
N PHE A 125 4.99 3.28 -4.19
CA PHE A 125 3.81 3.16 -3.33
C PHE A 125 2.58 2.66 -4.10
N VAL A 126 2.43 3.02 -5.37
CA VAL A 126 1.41 2.44 -6.26
C VAL A 126 1.64 0.93 -6.43
N PHE A 127 2.88 0.51 -6.69
CA PHE A 127 3.23 -0.92 -6.77
C PHE A 127 3.07 -1.65 -5.42
N TYR A 128 3.33 -0.96 -4.31
CA TYR A 128 3.05 -1.45 -2.97
C TYR A 128 1.54 -1.73 -2.81
N LEU A 129 0.67 -0.78 -3.15
CA LEU A 129 -0.79 -0.98 -3.09
C LEU A 129 -1.25 -2.14 -3.97
N MET A 130 -0.73 -2.27 -5.20
CA MET A 130 -1.05 -3.42 -6.05
C MET A 130 -0.63 -4.75 -5.41
N SER A 131 0.57 -4.80 -4.86
CA SER A 131 1.13 -5.99 -4.21
C SER A 131 0.36 -6.34 -2.94
N LEU A 132 -0.04 -5.33 -2.16
CA LEU A 132 -0.88 -5.47 -0.98
C LEU A 132 -2.26 -6.01 -1.35
N ASN A 133 -2.93 -5.48 -2.37
CA ASN A 133 -4.23 -5.98 -2.84
C ASN A 133 -4.15 -7.42 -3.38
N LYS A 134 -3.05 -7.78 -4.03
CA LYS A 134 -2.79 -9.16 -4.46
C LYS A 134 -2.63 -10.09 -3.25
N MET A 135 -1.87 -9.66 -2.25
CA MET A 135 -1.66 -10.40 -1.00
C MET A 135 -2.98 -10.58 -0.23
N LEU A 136 -3.79 -9.54 -0.10
CA LEU A 136 -5.11 -9.60 0.56
C LEU A 136 -6.09 -10.54 -0.14
N ALA A 137 -6.14 -10.52 -1.48
CA ALA A 137 -6.97 -11.46 -2.23
C ALA A 137 -6.52 -12.93 -2.02
N ARG A 138 -5.23 -13.17 -1.83
CA ARG A 138 -4.71 -14.50 -1.47
C ARG A 138 -5.07 -14.89 -0.05
N LEU A 139 -4.99 -13.95 0.89
CA LEU A 139 -5.41 -14.17 2.27
C LEU A 139 -6.90 -14.52 2.35
N ALA A 140 -7.75 -13.77 1.64
CA ALA A 140 -9.18 -14.04 1.53
C ALA A 140 -9.49 -15.42 0.92
N ALA A 141 -8.69 -15.88 -0.05
CA ALA A 141 -8.86 -17.22 -0.62
C ALA A 141 -8.50 -18.36 0.34
N MET A 142 -7.72 -18.10 1.38
CA MET A 142 -7.38 -19.06 2.44
C MET A 142 -8.40 -19.07 3.58
N LEU A 143 -9.28 -18.07 3.65
CA LEU A 143 -10.31 -17.96 4.66
C LEU A 143 -11.58 -18.71 4.23
N PRO A 144 -12.37 -19.23 5.18
CA PRO A 144 -13.57 -20.02 4.88
C PRO A 144 -14.71 -19.19 4.29
N ASP A 145 -14.64 -17.87 4.32
CA ASP A 145 -15.69 -16.95 3.86
C ASP A 145 -15.70 -16.80 2.32
N GLU A 146 -16.75 -17.33 1.68
CA GLU A 146 -16.93 -17.25 0.22
C GLU A 146 -17.29 -15.84 -0.27
N THR A 147 -18.05 -15.07 0.52
CA THR A 147 -18.44 -13.70 0.14
C THR A 147 -17.20 -12.82 0.11
N LEU A 148 -16.36 -12.91 1.14
CA LEU A 148 -15.08 -12.22 1.20
C LEU A 148 -14.18 -12.57 0.02
N ARG A 149 -14.17 -13.85 -0.40
CA ARG A 149 -13.36 -14.33 -1.52
C ARG A 149 -13.75 -13.65 -2.82
N VAL A 150 -15.04 -13.63 -3.16
CA VAL A 150 -15.55 -13.01 -4.40
C VAL A 150 -15.32 -11.50 -4.39
N GLU A 151 -15.67 -10.82 -3.29
CA GLU A 151 -15.47 -9.37 -3.15
C GLU A 151 -13.99 -8.99 -3.24
N SER A 152 -13.10 -9.75 -2.60
CA SER A 152 -11.66 -9.48 -2.64
C SER A 152 -11.07 -9.58 -4.05
N GLN A 153 -11.56 -10.52 -4.87
CA GLN A 153 -11.13 -10.65 -6.26
C GLN A 153 -11.60 -9.47 -7.10
N LEU A 154 -12.87 -9.06 -6.96
CA LEU A 154 -13.41 -7.91 -7.68
C LEU A 154 -12.67 -6.62 -7.31
N PHE A 155 -12.55 -6.34 -6.02
CA PHE A 155 -11.89 -5.13 -5.52
C PHE A 155 -10.41 -5.12 -5.90
N SER A 156 -9.70 -6.24 -5.76
CA SER A 156 -8.30 -6.35 -6.16
C SER A 156 -8.11 -6.12 -7.67
N ARG A 157 -9.04 -6.60 -8.52
CA ARG A 157 -8.99 -6.40 -9.97
C ARG A 157 -9.24 -4.94 -10.34
N MET A 158 -10.32 -4.34 -9.83
CA MET A 158 -10.65 -2.93 -10.09
C MET A 158 -9.53 -2.02 -9.61
N ASN A 159 -9.04 -2.25 -8.39
CA ASN A 159 -7.99 -1.46 -7.80
C ASN A 159 -6.68 -1.55 -8.59
N ARG A 160 -6.32 -2.75 -9.08
CA ARG A 160 -5.15 -2.92 -9.94
C ARG A 160 -5.26 -2.19 -11.27
N VAL A 161 -6.43 -2.20 -11.91
CA VAL A 161 -6.65 -1.47 -13.16
C VAL A 161 -6.49 0.04 -12.92
N LEU A 162 -7.14 0.57 -11.89
CA LEU A 162 -7.02 1.99 -11.53
C LEU A 162 -5.57 2.38 -11.25
N LEU A 163 -4.90 1.62 -10.38
CA LEU A 163 -3.51 1.87 -10.00
C LEU A 163 -2.54 1.70 -11.18
N ALA A 164 -2.85 0.87 -12.19
CA ALA A 164 -2.00 0.66 -13.35
C ALA A 164 -2.01 1.85 -14.31
N MET A 165 -3.06 2.67 -14.29
CA MET A 165 -3.10 3.89 -15.10
C MET A 165 -2.06 4.92 -14.64
N THR A 166 -1.72 4.95 -13.35
CA THR A 166 -0.73 5.89 -12.79
C THR A 166 0.68 5.71 -13.39
N PRO A 167 1.33 4.53 -13.36
CA PRO A 167 2.64 4.34 -13.97
C PRO A 167 2.59 4.43 -15.51
N ILE A 168 1.46 4.09 -16.14
CA ILE A 168 1.29 4.29 -17.60
C ILE A 168 1.34 5.79 -17.92
N GLY A 169 0.58 6.61 -17.20
CA GLY A 169 0.62 8.07 -17.37
C GLY A 169 2.02 8.64 -17.13
N PHE A 170 2.71 8.15 -16.10
CA PHE A 170 4.09 8.55 -15.81
C PHE A 170 5.07 8.16 -16.93
N GLY A 171 4.97 6.92 -17.44
CA GLY A 171 5.80 6.42 -18.53
C GLY A 171 5.56 7.15 -19.84
N VAL A 172 4.31 7.53 -20.13
CA VAL A 172 3.95 8.35 -21.28
C VAL A 172 4.58 9.74 -21.17
N MET A 173 4.42 10.42 -20.03
CA MET A 173 5.05 11.73 -19.79
C MET A 173 6.58 11.66 -19.91
N TYR A 174 7.19 10.62 -19.35
CA TYR A 174 8.64 10.43 -19.42
C TYR A 174 9.13 10.17 -20.85
N LEU A 175 8.45 9.32 -21.62
CA LEU A 175 8.83 9.05 -23.02
C LEU A 175 8.79 10.32 -23.88
N PHE A 176 7.79 11.16 -23.67
CA PHE A 176 7.66 12.43 -24.40
C PHE A 176 8.67 13.49 -23.94
N SER A 177 9.26 13.38 -22.75
CA SER A 177 10.34 14.29 -22.33
C SER A 177 11.63 14.14 -23.15
N PHE A 178 11.77 13.06 -23.92
CA PHE A 178 12.88 12.87 -24.86
C PHE A 178 12.62 13.46 -26.25
N MET A 179 11.41 13.96 -26.52
CA MET A 179 11.07 14.57 -27.81
C MET A 179 11.25 16.09 -27.70
N ASP A 180 12.02 16.67 -28.63
CA ASP A 180 12.28 18.13 -28.65
C ASP A 180 11.00 18.95 -28.92
N GLU A 181 10.04 18.38 -29.65
CA GLU A 181 8.73 18.98 -29.92
C GLU A 181 7.62 18.19 -29.22
N LEU A 182 6.99 18.81 -28.22
CA LEU A 182 5.86 18.21 -27.52
C LEU A 182 4.59 18.38 -28.36
N PRO A 183 3.88 17.29 -28.72
CA PRO A 183 2.65 17.39 -29.51
C PRO A 183 1.61 18.27 -28.80
N GLU A 184 0.90 19.14 -29.53
CA GLU A 184 -0.12 20.04 -28.96
C GLU A 184 -1.21 19.30 -28.16
N ILE A 185 -1.54 18.07 -28.57
CA ILE A 185 -2.48 17.18 -27.88
C ILE A 185 -2.01 16.89 -26.45
N LEU A 186 -0.71 16.72 -26.24
CA LEU A 186 -0.14 16.44 -24.91
C LEU A 186 -0.17 17.67 -24.03
N ILE A 187 0.09 18.86 -24.59
CA ILE A 187 0.00 20.13 -23.87
C ILE A 187 -1.45 20.36 -23.39
N HIS A 188 -2.42 20.11 -24.26
CA HIS A 188 -3.85 20.14 -23.89
C HIS A 188 -4.21 19.06 -22.88
N GLY A 189 -3.65 17.85 -23.02
CA GLY A 189 -3.84 16.75 -22.07
C GLY A 189 -3.31 17.09 -20.67
N VAL A 190 -2.13 17.69 -20.58
CA VAL A 190 -1.50 18.10 -19.31
C VAL A 190 -2.26 19.27 -18.68
N SER A 191 -2.67 20.27 -19.46
CA SER A 191 -3.46 21.40 -18.95
C SER A 191 -4.83 20.93 -18.44
N MET A 192 -5.49 20.03 -19.17
CA MET A 192 -6.75 19.40 -18.74
C MET A 192 -6.52 18.55 -17.48
N ALA A 193 -5.46 17.75 -17.42
CA ALA A 193 -5.12 16.96 -16.24
C ALA A 193 -4.81 17.85 -15.01
N ALA A 194 -4.17 19.01 -15.20
CA ALA A 194 -3.93 19.99 -14.15
C ALA A 194 -5.25 20.57 -13.61
N GLN A 195 -6.21 20.85 -14.49
CA GLN A 195 -7.56 21.30 -14.10
C GLN A 195 -8.33 20.23 -13.33
N PHE A 196 -8.21 18.97 -13.72
CA PHE A 196 -8.84 17.83 -13.04
C PHE A 196 -7.98 17.22 -11.93
N ARG A 197 -6.87 17.84 -11.52
CA ARG A 197 -5.91 17.28 -10.55
C ARG A 197 -6.57 16.76 -9.26
N PRO A 198 -7.52 17.47 -8.61
CA PRO A 198 -8.21 16.96 -7.42
C PRO A 198 -9.03 15.68 -7.72
N TRP A 199 -9.67 15.62 -8.88
CA TRP A 199 -10.46 14.47 -9.32
C TRP A 199 -9.58 13.27 -9.65
N LEU A 200 -8.44 13.51 -10.30
CA LEU A 200 -7.43 12.48 -10.55
C LEU A 200 -6.86 11.93 -9.23
N PHE A 201 -6.58 12.79 -8.26
CA PHE A 201 -6.16 12.36 -6.92
C PHE A 201 -7.23 11.50 -6.23
N MET A 202 -8.50 11.91 -6.30
CA MET A 202 -9.61 11.11 -5.78
C MET A 202 -9.69 9.73 -6.46
N ALA A 203 -9.65 9.71 -7.79
CA ALA A 203 -9.81 8.49 -8.60
C ALA A 203 -8.64 7.51 -8.46
N PHE A 204 -7.40 8.00 -8.44
CA PHE A 204 -6.20 7.17 -8.52
C PHE A 204 -5.46 6.98 -7.20
N VAL A 205 -5.84 7.69 -6.14
CA VAL A 205 -5.25 7.55 -4.81
C VAL A 205 -6.32 7.21 -3.77
N LEU A 206 -7.31 8.08 -3.57
CA LEU A 206 -8.28 7.91 -2.48
C LEU A 206 -9.17 6.69 -2.67
N ILE A 207 -9.71 6.48 -3.87
CA ILE A 207 -10.54 5.30 -4.18
C ILE A 207 -9.72 4.00 -3.99
N PRO A 208 -8.52 3.85 -4.59
CA PRO A 208 -7.63 2.72 -4.35
C PRO A 208 -7.30 2.43 -2.89
N VAL A 209 -6.97 3.46 -2.12
CA VAL A 209 -6.64 3.34 -0.69
C VAL A 209 -7.88 2.91 0.09
N SER A 210 -9.05 3.52 -0.19
CA SER A 210 -10.32 3.18 0.43
C SER A 210 -10.72 1.72 0.17
N MET A 211 -10.61 1.24 -1.08
CA MET A 211 -10.87 -0.17 -1.40
C MET A 211 -9.92 -1.10 -0.63
N THR A 212 -8.63 -0.75 -0.56
CA THR A 212 -7.63 -1.54 0.17
C THR A 212 -7.94 -1.59 1.67
N MET A 213 -8.35 -0.46 2.26
CA MET A 213 -8.77 -0.39 3.66
C MET A 213 -10.03 -1.22 3.92
N SER A 214 -11.02 -1.17 3.01
CA SER A 214 -12.23 -1.99 3.12
C SER A 214 -11.89 -3.48 3.14
N LEU A 215 -10.98 -3.93 2.28
CA LEU A 215 -10.50 -5.32 2.28
C LEU A 215 -9.74 -5.68 3.55
N LEU A 216 -8.87 -4.80 4.05
CA LEU A 216 -8.16 -5.01 5.31
C LEU A 216 -9.12 -5.17 6.49
N TRP A 217 -10.13 -4.31 6.56
CA TRP A 217 -11.18 -4.37 7.58
C TRP A 217 -11.96 -5.68 7.50
N LYS A 218 -12.53 -6.00 6.33
CA LYS A 218 -13.32 -7.23 6.15
C LYS A 218 -12.50 -8.49 6.41
N THR A 219 -11.24 -8.52 5.97
CA THR A 219 -10.32 -9.64 6.21
C THR A 219 -10.06 -9.82 7.70
N LYS A 220 -9.80 -8.72 8.43
CA LYS A 220 -9.63 -8.73 9.89
C LYS A 220 -10.87 -9.30 10.59
N GLU A 221 -12.07 -8.85 10.24
CA GLU A 221 -13.33 -9.33 10.84
C GLU A 221 -13.55 -10.83 10.56
N SER A 222 -13.29 -11.28 9.33
CA SER A 222 -13.39 -12.71 8.97
C SER A 222 -12.40 -13.58 9.77
N ILE A 223 -11.16 -13.11 9.98
CA ILE A 223 -10.18 -13.80 10.82
C ILE A 223 -10.68 -13.87 12.27
N LEU A 224 -11.20 -12.78 12.82
CA LEU A 224 -11.76 -12.76 14.18
C LEU A 224 -12.94 -13.74 14.31
N ALA A 225 -13.86 -13.72 13.36
CA ALA A 225 -15.00 -14.65 13.33
C ALA A 225 -14.54 -16.12 13.30
N SER A 226 -13.49 -16.44 12.53
CA SER A 226 -12.91 -17.79 12.47
C SER A 226 -12.25 -18.25 13.77
N VAL A 227 -11.76 -17.32 14.61
CA VAL A 227 -11.14 -17.61 15.91
C VAL A 227 -12.20 -17.80 17.01
N PHE A 228 -13.28 -17.01 16.97
CA PHE A 228 -14.29 -16.96 18.03
C PHE A 228 -15.54 -17.81 17.78
N THR A 229 -15.71 -18.36 16.58
CA THR A 229 -16.82 -19.27 16.26
C THR A 229 -16.24 -20.69 16.13
N PRO A 230 -16.34 -21.53 17.17
CA PRO A 230 -15.95 -22.94 17.05
C PRO A 230 -16.84 -23.58 15.98
N ARG A 231 -16.24 -24.39 15.10
CA ARG A 231 -16.99 -25.29 14.21
C ARG A 231 -17.97 -26.09 15.08
N GLN A 232 -19.26 -25.90 14.84
CA GLN A 232 -20.27 -26.91 15.20
C GLN A 232 -20.22 -28.02 14.16
#